data_AF-A0A3M1P679-F1
#
_entry.id   AF-A0A3M1P679-F1
#
_cell.length_a   1.000
_cell.length_b   1.000
_cell.length_c   1.000
_cell.angle_alpha   90.00
_cell.angle_beta   90.00
_cell.angle_gamma   90.00
#
_symmetry.space_group_name_H-M   'P 1'
#
loop_
_entity.id
_entity.type
_entity.pdbx_description
1 polymer ?
#
loop_
_entity_poly.entity_id
_entity_poly.type
_entity_poly.pdbx_seq_one_letter_code
_entity_poly.pdbx_strand_id
1 'polypeptide(L)'
;MTVVTRPQKPLLGKLRLTSTLIVETGLHIGGGGETLDIGGLDKSVIRDPITQQPYLPGSSIKGKLRSTLERLLNKPLNRPGGSGTYRYESDDLEDGYTEIANGQYVQFQGAATCPLSRVFGSTGGSKCYLKPEVVAREDLENRGSATINNEE
;
A
#
# COMPACT_ATOMS: atom_id res chain seq x y z
N MET A 1 34.55 -14.59 14.73
CA MET A 1 33.70 -14.57 13.53
C MET A 1 32.36 -15.19 13.90
N THR A 2 31.28 -14.42 13.92
CA THR A 2 29.95 -14.92 14.30
C THR A 2 29.20 -15.22 13.02
N VAL A 3 28.87 -16.50 12.78
CA VAL A 3 28.06 -16.90 11.64
C VAL A 3 26.59 -16.79 12.04
N VAL A 4 25.85 -15.88 11.40
CA VAL A 4 24.42 -15.68 11.65
C VAL A 4 23.62 -16.37 10.55
N THR A 5 22.78 -17.34 10.91
CA THR A 5 21.85 -18.00 9.99
C THR A 5 20.50 -17.31 10.02
N ARG A 6 19.97 -16.90 8.85
CA ARG A 6 18.63 -16.31 8.69
C ARG A 6 17.78 -17.21 7.79
N PRO A 7 17.11 -18.24 8.33
CA PRO A 7 16.32 -19.16 7.52
C PRO A 7 15.13 -18.45 6.89
N GLN A 8 14.83 -18.76 5.63
CA GLN A 8 13.68 -18.22 4.92
C GLN A 8 12.41 -19.00 5.28
N LYS A 9 11.27 -18.30 5.39
CA LYS A 9 9.97 -18.95 5.59
C LYS A 9 9.59 -19.76 4.34
N PRO A 10 9.22 -21.05 4.46
CA PRO A 10 8.87 -21.87 3.32
C PRO A 10 7.59 -21.38 2.63
N LEU A 11 7.55 -21.48 1.30
CA LEU A 11 6.36 -21.22 0.51
C LEU A 11 5.37 -22.37 0.69
N LEU A 12 4.19 -22.10 1.24
CA LEU A 12 3.16 -23.12 1.43
C LEU A 12 2.41 -23.45 0.12
N GLY A 13 2.23 -22.47 -0.77
CA GLY A 13 1.53 -22.66 -2.04
C GLY A 13 1.16 -21.34 -2.73
N LYS A 14 0.49 -21.45 -3.89
CA LYS A 14 -0.06 -20.31 -4.65
C LYS A 14 -1.50 -20.59 -5.02
N LEU A 15 -2.39 -19.64 -4.77
CA LEU A 15 -3.78 -19.67 -5.24
C LEU A 15 -3.90 -18.80 -6.49
N ARG A 16 -4.49 -19.34 -7.57
CA ARG A 16 -4.76 -18.60 -8.81
C ARG A 16 -6.25 -18.36 -8.99
N LEU A 17 -6.64 -17.09 -9.04
CA LEU A 17 -8.00 -16.67 -9.38
C LEU A 17 -8.05 -16.34 -10.88
N THR A 18 -9.04 -16.88 -11.59
CA THR A 18 -9.23 -16.66 -13.03
C THR A 18 -10.67 -16.24 -13.28
N SER A 19 -10.87 -15.18 -14.06
CA SER A 19 -12.18 -14.65 -14.42
C SER A 19 -12.11 -13.89 -15.73
N THR A 20 -13.22 -13.84 -16.45
CA THR A 20 -13.40 -12.94 -17.60
C THR A 20 -14.15 -11.69 -17.13
N LEU A 21 -13.58 -10.51 -17.37
CA LEU A 21 -14.22 -9.24 -17.06
C LEU A 21 -15.00 -8.75 -18.28
N ILE A 22 -16.26 -8.38 -18.09
CA ILE A 22 -17.13 -7.83 -19.14
C ILE A 22 -17.27 -6.33 -18.88
N VAL A 23 -17.06 -5.54 -19.92
CA VAL A 23 -17.18 -4.08 -19.87
C VAL A 23 -18.61 -3.71 -20.25
N GLU A 24 -19.45 -3.45 -19.24
CA GLU A 24 -20.88 -3.13 -19.42
C GLU A 24 -21.11 -1.71 -19.99
N THR A 25 -20.18 -0.79 -19.75
CA THR A 25 -20.25 0.62 -20.19
C THR A 25 -18.90 1.08 -20.71
N GLY A 26 -18.85 2.20 -21.46
CA GLY A 26 -17.59 2.78 -21.92
C GLY A 26 -16.56 2.94 -20.78
N LEU A 27 -15.37 2.34 -20.95
CA LEU A 27 -14.30 2.31 -19.96
C LEU A 27 -13.08 3.07 -20.49
N HIS A 28 -12.73 4.16 -19.83
CA HIS A 28 -11.52 4.94 -20.11
C HIS A 28 -10.51 4.74 -18.98
N ILE A 29 -9.28 4.36 -19.34
CA ILE A 29 -8.13 4.30 -18.44
C ILE A 29 -6.99 5.00 -19.17
N GLY A 30 -6.61 6.18 -18.68
CA GLY A 30 -5.48 6.93 -19.21
C GLY A 30 -4.14 6.23 -18.95
N GLY A 31 -3.18 6.45 -19.84
CA GLY A 31 -1.79 6.03 -19.67
C GLY A 31 -0.90 7.22 -19.33
N GLY A 32 0.16 6.99 -18.54
CA GLY A 32 1.25 7.96 -18.38
C GLY A 32 2.31 7.69 -19.44
N GLY A 33 2.49 8.62 -20.38
CA GLY A 33 3.49 8.51 -21.44
C GLY A 33 2.92 8.39 -22.85
N GLU A 34 1.99 9.26 -23.21
CA GLU A 34 1.74 9.49 -24.63
C GLU A 34 2.92 10.28 -25.20
N THR A 35 3.63 9.68 -26.15
CA THR A 35 4.29 10.47 -27.20
C THR A 35 3.22 11.38 -27.79
N LEU A 36 3.43 12.69 -27.70
CA LEU A 36 2.60 13.69 -28.36
C LEU A 36 2.62 13.40 -29.87
N ASP A 37 1.70 12.56 -30.34
CA ASP A 37 1.48 12.36 -31.75
C ASP A 37 0.88 13.66 -32.30
N ILE A 38 1.48 14.20 -33.36
CA ILE A 38 1.01 15.42 -34.01
C ILE A 38 -0.41 15.17 -34.54
N GLY A 39 -1.42 15.80 -33.92
CA GLY A 39 -2.84 15.57 -34.23
C GLY A 39 -3.49 14.40 -33.47
N GLY A 40 -2.86 13.93 -32.39
CA GLY A 40 -3.37 12.84 -31.53
C GLY A 40 -4.64 13.19 -30.74
N LEU A 41 -5.33 12.16 -30.25
CA LEU A 41 -6.54 12.26 -29.42
C LEU A 41 -6.20 12.81 -28.03
N ASP A 42 -6.95 13.81 -27.57
CA ASP A 42 -6.72 14.53 -26.30
C ASP A 42 -6.73 13.65 -25.02
N LYS A 43 -7.34 12.45 -25.08
CA LYS A 43 -7.47 11.51 -23.96
C LYS A 43 -7.39 10.07 -24.45
N SER A 44 -6.18 9.60 -24.75
CA SER A 44 -5.98 8.22 -25.18
C SER A 44 -6.38 7.21 -24.09
N VAL A 45 -6.76 6.01 -24.53
CA VAL A 45 -6.93 4.84 -23.65
C VAL A 45 -5.62 4.07 -23.68
N ILE A 46 -5.17 3.59 -22.53
CA ILE A 46 -3.97 2.76 -22.43
C ILE A 46 -4.10 1.50 -23.30
N ARG A 47 -3.08 1.25 -24.12
CA ARG A 47 -3.02 0.12 -25.06
C ARG A 47 -1.78 -0.70 -24.80
N ASP A 48 -1.88 -1.99 -25.09
CA ASP A 48 -0.71 -2.85 -25.14
C ASP A 48 0.17 -2.41 -26.31
N PRO A 49 1.47 -2.10 -26.08
CA PRO A 49 2.36 -1.61 -27.13
C PRO A 49 2.54 -2.60 -28.29
N ILE A 50 2.32 -3.90 -28.08
CA ILE A 50 2.47 -4.93 -29.11
C ILE A 50 1.18 -5.07 -29.93
N THR A 51 0.05 -5.33 -29.26
CA THR A 51 -1.22 -5.62 -29.95
C THR A 51 -2.02 -4.37 -30.32
N GLN A 52 -1.66 -3.22 -29.75
CA GLN A 52 -2.39 -1.94 -29.87
C GLN A 52 -3.84 -2.02 -29.37
N GLN A 53 -4.20 -3.09 -28.65
CA GLN A 53 -5.53 -3.26 -28.07
C GLN A 53 -5.61 -2.56 -26.71
N PRO A 54 -6.77 -1.95 -26.36
CA PRO A 54 -7.02 -1.49 -25.01
C PRO A 54 -6.91 -2.64 -24.02
N TYR A 55 -6.28 -2.39 -22.88
CA TYR A 55 -6.19 -3.39 -21.81
C TYR A 55 -6.45 -2.75 -20.45
N LEU A 56 -6.74 -3.61 -19.47
CA LEU A 56 -6.92 -3.22 -18.07
C LEU A 56 -5.61 -3.48 -17.30
N PRO A 57 -4.86 -2.45 -16.89
CA PRO A 57 -3.59 -2.64 -16.20
C PRO A 57 -3.77 -3.29 -14.83
N GLY A 58 -2.89 -4.22 -14.47
CA GLY A 58 -2.92 -4.89 -13.16
C GLY A 58 -2.79 -3.91 -11.99
N SER A 59 -2.02 -2.83 -12.15
CA SER A 59 -1.91 -1.75 -11.17
C SER A 59 -3.24 -1.01 -10.96
N SER A 60 -3.99 -0.75 -12.03
CA SER A 60 -5.31 -0.11 -11.96
C SER A 60 -6.32 -0.98 -11.22
N ILE A 61 -6.36 -2.29 -11.51
CA ILE A 61 -7.22 -3.25 -10.79
C ILE A 61 -6.83 -3.28 -9.31
N LYS A 62 -5.53 -3.46 -9.03
CA LYS A 62 -4.98 -3.51 -7.66
C LYS A 62 -5.35 -2.25 -6.88
N GLY A 63 -5.17 -1.07 -7.47
CA GLY A 63 -5.47 0.21 -6.84
C GLY A 63 -6.96 0.41 -6.56
N LYS A 64 -7.83 0.03 -7.51
CA LYS A 64 -9.28 0.13 -7.32
C LYS A 64 -9.77 -0.81 -6.21
N LEU A 65 -9.31 -2.06 -6.20
CA LEU A 65 -9.65 -3.01 -5.14
C LEU A 65 -9.11 -2.57 -3.78
N ARG A 66 -7.86 -2.09 -3.71
CA ARG A 66 -7.26 -1.58 -2.47
C ARG A 66 -8.07 -0.41 -1.91
N SER A 67 -8.31 0.63 -2.71
CA SER A 67 -9.02 1.83 -2.27
C SER A 67 -10.48 1.56 -1.88
N THR A 68 -11.16 0.66 -2.59
CA THR A 68 -12.51 0.22 -2.19
C THR A 68 -12.49 -0.52 -0.86
N LEU A 69 -11.55 -1.45 -0.64
CA LEU A 69 -11.44 -2.18 0.62
C LEU A 69 -11.03 -1.28 1.78
N GLU A 70 -10.10 -0.34 1.56
CA GLU A 70 -9.68 0.67 2.54
C GLU A 70 -10.87 1.50 3.05
N ARG A 71 -11.72 1.96 2.13
CA ARG A 71 -12.96 2.69 2.45
C ARG A 71 -13.98 1.80 3.16
N LEU A 72 -14.16 0.56 2.70
CA LEU A 72 -15.08 -0.40 3.32
C LEU A 72 -14.70 -0.68 4.79
N LEU A 73 -13.40 -0.81 5.06
CA LEU A 73 -12.87 -1.04 6.40
C LEU A 73 -12.72 0.24 7.24
N ASN A 74 -13.11 1.40 6.69
CA ASN A 74 -13.00 2.71 7.31
C ASN A 74 -11.61 2.98 7.92
N LYS A 75 -10.56 2.71 7.15
CA LYS A 75 -9.17 2.85 7.63
C LYS A 75 -8.78 4.32 7.78
N PRO A 76 -8.06 4.69 8.86
CA PRO A 76 -7.65 6.07 9.09
C PRO A 76 -6.51 6.47 8.15
N LEU A 77 -6.67 7.55 7.40
CA LEU A 77 -5.66 7.92 6.40
C LEU A 77 -4.47 8.60 7.09
N ASN A 78 -3.26 8.10 6.86
CA ASN A 78 -2.04 8.55 7.53
C ASN A 78 -0.90 8.93 6.58
N ARG A 79 -1.09 8.78 5.26
CA ARG A 79 -0.04 9.04 4.28
C ARG A 79 -0.54 9.81 3.05
N PRO A 80 0.18 10.84 2.58
CA PRO A 80 -0.15 11.51 1.32
C PRO A 80 0.12 10.58 0.12
N GLY A 81 -0.84 10.52 -0.80
CA GLY A 81 -0.74 9.80 -2.08
C GLY A 81 -0.38 10.69 -3.28
N GLY A 82 -0.22 12.00 -3.05
CA GLY A 82 -0.07 13.01 -4.10
C GLY A 82 -1.41 13.67 -4.47
N SER A 83 -1.36 14.85 -5.09
CA SER A 83 -2.55 15.59 -5.57
C SER A 83 -3.66 15.78 -4.52
N GLY A 84 -3.28 16.02 -3.25
CA GLY A 84 -4.22 16.19 -2.14
C GLY A 84 -4.95 14.92 -1.70
N THR A 85 -4.56 13.75 -2.19
CA THR A 85 -5.12 12.47 -1.77
C THR A 85 -4.33 11.89 -0.59
N TYR A 86 -5.02 11.13 0.25
CA TYR A 86 -4.43 10.43 1.37
C TYR A 86 -4.82 8.96 1.31
N ARG A 87 -3.98 8.10 1.86
CA ARG A 87 -4.17 6.66 1.95
C ARG A 87 -3.73 6.16 3.32
N TYR A 88 -4.23 5.00 3.69
CA TYR A 88 -3.78 4.26 4.85
C TYR A 88 -2.56 3.39 4.48
N GLU A 89 -1.59 3.37 5.39
CA GLU A 89 -0.45 2.45 5.41
C GLU A 89 -0.22 1.89 6.82
N SER A 90 0.23 0.64 6.88
CA SER A 90 0.79 0.04 8.08
C SER A 90 2.28 0.34 8.11
N ASP A 91 2.72 1.21 9.02
CA ASP A 91 4.12 1.64 9.03
C ASP A 91 5.07 0.64 9.70
N ASP A 92 4.52 -0.34 10.43
CA ASP A 92 5.23 -1.45 11.05
C ASP A 92 4.44 -2.77 10.93
N LEU A 93 5.05 -3.88 11.37
CA LEU A 93 4.39 -5.18 11.53
C LEU A 93 3.36 -5.16 12.67
N GLU A 94 3.68 -4.44 13.73
CA GLU A 94 2.82 -4.28 14.92
C GLU A 94 1.99 -2.99 14.86
N ASP A 95 0.97 -2.90 15.70
CA ASP A 95 0.12 -1.71 15.80
C ASP A 95 0.91 -0.51 16.35
N GLY A 96 0.58 0.69 15.88
CA GLY A 96 1.31 1.89 16.27
C GLY A 96 0.65 3.18 15.82
N TYR A 97 1.44 4.25 15.77
CA TYR A 97 1.01 5.58 15.42
C TYR A 97 1.91 6.20 14.37
N THR A 98 1.30 6.89 13.41
CA THR A 98 1.97 7.70 12.41
C THR A 98 1.82 9.16 12.78
N GLU A 99 2.92 9.89 12.93
CA GLU A 99 2.85 11.34 13.09
C GLU A 99 2.65 12.01 11.72
N ILE A 100 1.49 12.66 11.53
CA ILE A 100 1.11 13.32 10.27
C ILE A 100 1.49 14.80 10.23
N ALA A 101 1.56 15.44 11.40
CA ALA A 101 2.01 16.80 11.61
C ALA A 101 2.52 16.90 13.05
N ASN A 102 3.24 17.98 13.39
CA ASN A 102 3.87 18.12 14.71
C ASN A 102 2.87 17.91 15.84
N GLY A 103 3.03 16.81 16.59
CA GLY A 103 2.15 16.44 17.71
C GLY A 103 0.78 15.88 17.32
N GLN A 104 0.51 15.62 16.04
CA GLN A 104 -0.72 15.01 15.54
C GLN A 104 -0.44 13.58 15.06
N TYR A 105 -1.09 12.61 15.70
CA TYR A 105 -0.87 11.20 15.48
C TYR A 105 -2.12 10.52 14.95
N VAL A 106 -1.91 9.59 14.02
CA VAL A 106 -2.96 8.71 13.50
C VAL A 106 -2.60 7.28 13.85
N GLN A 107 -3.49 6.60 14.57
CA GLN A 107 -3.30 5.19 14.89
C GLN A 107 -3.40 4.34 13.62
N PHE A 108 -2.49 3.39 13.45
CA PHE A 108 -2.55 2.39 12.38
C PHE A 108 -2.51 0.98 12.95
N GLN A 109 -3.17 0.06 12.25
CA GLN A 109 -3.05 -1.37 12.49
C GLN A 109 -1.78 -1.92 11.81
N GLY A 110 -1.04 -2.78 12.50
CA GLY A 110 0.19 -3.40 12.04
C GLY A 110 -0.01 -4.28 10.81
N ALA A 111 1.01 -4.38 9.97
CA ALA A 111 0.95 -5.14 8.72
C ALA A 111 0.75 -6.65 8.96
N ALA A 112 1.03 -7.16 10.17
CA ALA A 112 0.79 -8.55 10.54
C ALA A 112 -0.72 -8.85 10.66
N THR A 113 -1.51 -7.91 11.17
CA THR A 113 -2.94 -8.10 11.46
C THR A 113 -3.87 -7.34 10.52
N CYS A 114 -3.37 -6.35 9.78
CA CYS A 114 -4.17 -5.53 8.90
C CYS A 114 -4.59 -6.26 7.60
N PRO A 115 -5.88 -6.53 7.37
CA PRO A 115 -6.34 -7.28 6.20
C PRO A 115 -6.02 -6.57 4.87
N LEU A 116 -6.02 -5.24 4.86
CA LEU A 116 -5.66 -4.44 3.68
C LEU A 116 -4.18 -4.63 3.33
N SER A 117 -3.28 -4.42 4.30
CA SER A 117 -1.83 -4.51 4.11
C SER A 117 -1.36 -5.95 3.82
N ARG A 118 -2.04 -6.95 4.39
CA ARG A 118 -1.77 -8.38 4.14
C ARG A 118 -2.02 -8.80 2.69
N VAL A 119 -2.99 -8.17 2.02
CA VAL A 119 -3.36 -8.49 0.64
C VAL A 119 -2.65 -7.58 -0.35
N PHE A 120 -2.61 -6.27 -0.09
CA PHE A 120 -2.13 -5.28 -1.06
C PHE A 120 -0.69 -4.78 -0.80
N GLY A 121 -0.09 -5.19 0.32
CA GLY A 121 1.19 -4.70 0.81
C GLY A 121 1.08 -3.35 1.53
N SER A 122 2.16 -2.91 2.15
CA SER A 122 2.28 -1.55 2.68
C SER A 122 3.70 -1.04 2.48
N THR A 123 3.85 0.26 2.29
CA THR A 123 5.16 0.92 2.27
C THR A 123 5.40 1.52 3.64
N GLY A 124 6.33 0.97 4.43
CA GLY A 124 6.75 1.58 5.71
C GLY A 124 7.43 2.94 5.52
N GLY A 125 8.11 3.43 6.56
CA GLY A 125 9.03 4.57 6.44
C GLY A 125 8.43 5.97 6.65
N SER A 126 7.34 6.09 7.40
CA SER A 126 6.92 7.38 7.97
C SER A 126 7.55 7.58 9.37
N LYS A 127 7.24 8.70 10.04
CA LYS A 127 7.50 8.90 11.47
C LYS A 127 6.60 7.96 12.29
N CYS A 128 7.03 6.71 12.39
CA CYS A 128 6.33 5.63 13.05
C CYS A 128 6.70 5.57 14.53
N TYR A 129 5.69 5.45 15.39
CA TYR A 129 5.83 5.32 16.83
C TYR A 129 5.14 4.05 17.31
N LEU A 130 5.88 3.23 18.04
CA LEU A 130 5.37 2.00 18.65
C LEU A 130 5.19 2.20 20.16
N LYS A 131 4.35 1.37 20.77
CA LYS A 131 4.23 1.33 22.23
C LYS A 131 5.53 0.76 22.84
N PRO A 132 6.01 1.27 23.99
CA PRO A 132 7.23 0.78 24.63
C PRO A 132 7.21 -0.72 24.92
N GLU A 133 6.04 -1.23 25.32
CA GLU A 133 5.83 -2.66 25.59
C GLU A 133 6.14 -3.53 24.36
N VAL A 134 5.77 -3.05 23.17
CA VAL A 134 6.01 -3.74 21.90
C VAL A 134 7.49 -3.68 21.53
N VAL A 135 8.13 -2.51 21.72
CA VAL A 135 9.56 -2.33 21.46
C VAL A 135 10.43 -3.22 22.36
N ALA A 136 10.08 -3.30 23.65
CA ALA A 136 10.78 -4.15 24.62
C ALA A 136 10.60 -5.64 24.32
N ARG A 137 9.41 -6.06 23.87
CA ARG A 137 9.13 -7.46 23.51
C ARG A 137 9.91 -7.92 22.28
N GLU A 138 10.04 -7.06 21.28
CA GLU A 138 10.63 -7.39 19.97
C GLU A 138 12.15 -7.10 19.91
N ASP A 139 12.78 -6.70 21.03
CA ASP A 139 14.21 -6.31 21.11
C ASP A 139 14.58 -5.25 20.05
N LEU A 140 13.65 -4.32 19.79
CA LEU A 140 13.76 -3.30 18.74
C LEU A 140 14.50 -2.04 19.18
N GLU A 141 14.97 -1.98 20.43
CA GLU A 141 15.70 -0.84 21.01
C GLU A 141 16.91 -0.43 20.14
N ASN A 142 17.56 -1.39 19.48
CA ASN A 142 18.71 -1.15 18.62
C ASN A 142 18.37 -0.71 17.17
N ARG A 143 17.10 -0.60 16.78
CA ARG A 143 16.67 -0.21 15.43
C ARG A 143 16.24 1.26 15.29
N GLY A 144 16.30 2.03 16.36
CA GLY A 144 15.96 3.46 16.34
C GLY A 144 14.45 3.74 16.21
N SER A 145 13.60 2.77 16.56
CA SER A 145 12.14 2.93 16.57
C SER A 145 11.73 3.93 17.66
N ALA A 146 11.03 4.99 17.28
CA ALA A 146 10.55 5.98 18.24
C ALA A 146 9.40 5.39 19.07
N THR A 147 9.40 5.65 20.37
CA THR A 147 8.33 5.22 21.30
C THR A 147 7.40 6.38 21.61
N ILE A 148 6.10 6.09 21.77
CA ILE A 148 5.13 7.06 22.29
C ILE A 148 4.59 6.57 23.63
N ASN A 149 4.72 7.39 24.68
CA ASN A 149 4.34 7.04 26.06
C ASN A 149 2.98 7.59 26.50
N ASN A 150 2.27 8.34 25.65
CA ASN A 150 1.09 9.07 26.06
C ASN A 150 -0.14 8.58 25.28
N GLU A 151 -0.93 7.73 25.94
CA GLU A 151 -2.37 7.65 25.69
C GLU A 151 -3.05 8.75 26.52
N GLU A 152 -3.12 9.97 25.96
CA GLU A 152 -4.16 10.95 26.33
C GLU A 152 -5.10 11.15 25.15
#